data_AF-K0CFM1-F1
#
_entry.id   AF-K0CFM1-F1
#
_cell.length_a   1.000
_cell.length_b   1.000
_cell.length_c   1.000
_cell.angle_alpha   90.00
_cell.angle_beta   90.00
_cell.angle_gamma   90.00
#
_symmetry.space_group_name_H-M   'P 1'
#
loop_
_entity.id
_entity.type
_entity.pdbx_description
1 polymer ?
#
loop_
_entity_poly.entity_id
_entity_poly.type
_entity_poly.pdbx_seq_one_letter_code
_entity_poly.pdbx_strand_id
1 'polypeptide(L)'
;MVEDSTGDVIFGTNPFSFPQFPAEPTVFRWTFAEVPVNAVATPADPGDDSDGFGSSFEPRGLFSVDTDDNVYFGGGGGRNGNGLFRLAADGTLVRLVEFENYAEGSGNSTVYKKGQYPAALLVDEANRTLYGINVRDQSAGAGDPEGLPDGDESAGTLFSIDLSDVATDGTTPVTILHTFAKEAEGEIKGSDSGQQALVQVGDWLYGTTTTALWRFKPGTPGSFALVHTFAEEQDDGITPWGPLVLAADGHVYGTARRTVTAEDEPSGAGVLFRVMIGQADNHSDDEYEILHRFDVEIDGAFPVGLTAGPVVEQMQTLYGATKRGGNSGDALNTNDADGYGTLFAVDIELPVTADIQLSADPQTITLGESTTLTWSVSNADNCAGDGDWGGNKASEGSESLTPPLDGEFTYILGCTDGGDERVEASVTVTVEPVDNGGNGGGSSGGGGGGTLSLLWLSALGFLAARRRRAVNL
;
A
#
# COMPACT_ATOMS: atom_id res chain seq x y z
N MET A 1 1.84 15.24 5.86
CA MET A 1 2.62 14.88 7.06
C MET A 1 2.92 13.40 7.03
N VAL A 2 4.02 12.97 7.64
CA VAL A 2 4.46 11.57 7.78
C VAL A 2 5.21 11.42 9.10
N GLU A 3 5.26 10.20 9.63
CA GLU A 3 6.06 9.83 10.80
C GLU A 3 7.32 9.08 10.32
N ASP A 4 8.49 9.47 10.79
CA ASP A 4 9.76 8.81 10.46
C ASP A 4 10.06 7.62 11.37
N SER A 5 11.15 6.88 11.11
CA SER A 5 11.52 5.68 11.86
C SER A 5 11.83 5.94 13.34
N THR A 6 12.04 7.20 13.73
CA THR A 6 12.33 7.62 15.10
C THR A 6 11.08 8.01 15.90
N GLY A 7 9.93 8.07 15.22
CA GLY A 7 8.66 8.56 15.78
C GLY A 7 8.52 10.09 15.72
N ASP A 8 9.41 10.77 14.98
CA ASP A 8 9.26 12.20 14.71
C ASP A 8 8.26 12.41 13.58
N VAL A 9 7.43 13.44 13.72
CA VAL A 9 6.44 13.82 12.71
C VAL A 9 6.97 14.95 11.84
N ILE A 10 7.02 14.72 10.52
CA ILE A 10 7.40 15.71 9.52
C ILE A 10 6.16 16.25 8.81
N PHE A 11 5.98 17.58 8.79
CA PHE A 11 4.78 18.21 8.24
C PHE A 11 5.01 19.63 7.71
N GLY A 12 4.10 20.09 6.85
CA GLY A 12 4.13 21.43 6.23
C GLY A 12 3.26 22.48 6.94
N THR A 13 3.56 23.77 6.71
CA THR A 13 2.78 24.92 7.22
C THR A 13 1.46 25.13 6.47
N ASN A 14 0.32 24.79 7.09
CA ASN A 14 -0.98 25.47 6.89
C ASN A 14 -2.03 25.17 8.00
N PRO A 15 -1.62 25.06 9.29
CA PRO A 15 -2.53 25.57 10.32
C PRO A 15 -1.89 26.44 11.41
N PHE A 16 -0.56 26.57 11.45
CA PHE A 16 0.12 27.20 12.59
C PHE A 16 0.96 28.40 12.16
N SER A 17 0.54 29.60 12.56
CA SER A 17 1.45 30.75 12.66
C SER A 17 2.08 30.71 14.05
N PHE A 18 3.37 30.36 14.13
CA PHE A 18 4.09 30.33 15.39
C PHE A 18 4.83 31.67 15.58
N PRO A 19 4.52 32.47 16.62
CA PRO A 19 5.16 33.78 16.85
C PRO A 19 6.68 33.73 17.01
N GLN A 20 7.26 32.55 17.28
CA GLN A 20 8.69 32.33 17.49
C GLN A 20 9.51 32.09 16.20
N PHE A 21 8.88 31.99 15.02
CA PHE A 21 9.58 31.80 13.74
C PHE A 21 9.43 33.04 12.84
N PRO A 22 10.37 34.00 12.89
CA PRO A 22 10.27 35.26 12.14
C PRO A 22 10.62 35.14 10.63
N ALA A 23 11.25 34.05 10.22
CA ALA A 23 11.34 33.57 8.84
C ALA A 23 10.71 32.17 8.87
N GLU A 24 9.51 32.00 8.34
CA GLU A 24 8.72 30.79 8.59
C GLU A 24 9.35 29.58 7.87
N PRO A 25 9.92 28.60 8.59
CA PRO A 25 10.24 27.34 7.95
C PRO A 25 8.93 26.68 7.53
N THR A 26 8.86 26.23 6.28
CA THR A 26 7.61 25.70 5.74
C THR A 26 7.47 24.20 5.94
N VAL A 27 8.52 23.53 6.41
CA VAL A 27 8.52 22.12 6.82
C VAL A 27 9.08 22.02 8.25
N PHE A 28 8.32 21.36 9.14
CA PHE A 28 8.66 21.15 10.54
C PHE A 28 8.92 19.69 10.85
N ARG A 29 9.77 19.49 11.86
CA ARG A 29 9.98 18.23 12.57
C ARG A 29 9.41 18.39 13.97
N TRP A 30 8.63 17.43 14.42
CA TRP A 30 8.03 17.44 15.75
C TRP A 30 8.18 16.09 16.44
N THR A 31 8.93 16.12 17.53
CA THR A 31 9.00 15.04 18.50
C THR A 31 7.87 15.22 19.51
N PHE A 32 7.18 14.13 19.85
CA PHE A 32 6.05 14.18 20.77
C PHE A 32 6.42 14.87 22.09
N ALA A 33 5.53 15.77 22.57
CA ALA A 33 5.70 16.60 23.75
C ALA A 33 6.79 17.70 23.66
N GLU A 34 7.46 17.86 22.53
CA GLU A 34 8.38 18.97 22.27
C GLU A 34 7.74 20.07 21.42
N VAL A 35 8.44 21.20 21.28
CA VAL A 35 8.03 22.28 20.37
C VAL A 35 8.51 21.91 18.97
N PRO A 36 7.66 21.97 17.92
CA PRO A 36 8.10 21.75 16.55
C PRO A 36 9.29 22.65 16.17
N VAL A 37 10.26 22.09 15.46
CA VAL A 37 11.47 22.79 14.99
C VAL A 37 11.52 22.77 13.46
N ASN A 38 12.32 23.65 12.86
CA ASN A 38 12.57 23.60 11.42
C ASN A 38 13.20 22.25 11.04
N ALA A 39 12.59 21.55 10.07
CA ALA A 39 13.16 20.29 9.57
C ALA A 39 14.28 20.51 8.55
N VAL A 40 14.32 21.69 7.91
CA VAL A 40 15.31 22.03 6.89
C VAL A 40 16.55 22.62 7.57
N ALA A 41 17.68 21.92 7.43
CA ALA A 41 19.00 22.37 7.87
C ALA A 41 19.79 23.01 6.72
N THR A 42 19.64 22.48 5.50
CA THR A 42 20.27 23.05 4.29
C THR A 42 19.30 23.03 3.10
N PRO A 43 19.16 24.14 2.35
CA PRO A 43 19.79 25.45 2.58
C PRO A 43 19.26 26.12 3.86
N ALA A 44 20.00 27.11 4.36
CA ALA A 44 19.63 27.82 5.59
C ALA A 44 18.35 28.66 5.43
N ASP A 45 18.06 29.12 4.21
CA ASP A 45 16.83 29.83 3.84
C ASP A 45 16.29 29.32 2.51
N PRO A 46 15.45 28.26 2.49
CA PRO A 46 14.80 27.80 1.26
C PRO A 46 13.83 28.83 0.67
N GLY A 47 13.55 29.96 1.34
CA GLY A 47 12.80 31.08 0.79
C GLY A 47 13.67 32.12 0.06
N ASP A 48 15.01 31.99 0.04
CA ASP A 48 15.87 32.87 -0.74
C ASP A 48 15.84 32.46 -2.23
N ASP A 49 15.50 33.41 -3.10
CA ASP A 49 15.48 33.22 -4.55
C ASP A 49 16.84 32.76 -5.12
N SER A 50 17.94 32.98 -4.39
CA SER A 50 19.29 32.56 -4.78
C SER A 50 19.58 31.06 -4.61
N ASP A 51 18.85 30.37 -3.72
CA ASP A 51 18.99 28.93 -3.48
C ASP A 51 18.11 28.10 -4.43
N GLY A 52 17.36 28.77 -5.31
CA GLY A 52 16.59 28.14 -6.38
C GLY A 52 15.34 27.42 -5.90
N PHE A 53 14.88 27.66 -4.67
CA PHE A 53 13.66 27.10 -4.07
C PHE A 53 12.42 28.01 -4.25
N GLY A 54 12.67 29.33 -4.33
CA GLY A 54 11.70 30.38 -4.59
C GLY A 54 11.21 31.04 -3.30
N SER A 55 11.12 32.37 -3.29
CA SER A 55 10.46 33.12 -2.22
C SER A 55 9.03 32.60 -2.04
N SER A 56 8.67 32.22 -0.80
CA SER A 56 7.41 31.53 -0.41
C SER A 56 7.28 30.04 -0.76
N PHE A 57 8.35 29.25 -0.58
CA PHE A 57 8.32 27.79 -0.71
C PHE A 57 7.26 27.14 0.19
N GLU A 58 6.20 26.54 -0.36
CA GLU A 58 5.15 25.85 0.40
C GLU A 58 5.14 24.35 0.03
N PRO A 59 5.22 23.43 1.01
CA PRO A 59 5.00 22.02 0.75
C PRO A 59 3.51 21.73 0.51
N ARG A 60 3.21 20.78 -0.37
CA ARG A 60 1.86 20.43 -0.82
C ARG A 60 1.67 18.92 -0.87
N GLY A 61 0.41 18.51 -0.77
CA GLY A 61 -0.02 17.13 -0.92
C GLY A 61 0.29 16.24 0.28
N LEU A 62 -0.03 14.96 0.15
CA LEU A 62 0.37 13.92 1.09
C LEU A 62 1.84 13.57 0.87
N PHE A 63 2.59 13.54 1.97
CA PHE A 63 4.01 13.24 1.96
C PHE A 63 4.19 11.72 1.94
N SER A 64 5.38 11.28 1.55
CA SER A 64 5.83 9.90 1.75
C SER A 64 7.19 9.91 2.41
N VAL A 65 7.54 8.86 3.13
CA VAL A 65 8.82 8.70 3.81
C VAL A 65 9.39 7.33 3.49
N ASP A 66 10.69 7.26 3.27
CA ASP A 66 11.40 6.00 3.03
C ASP A 66 12.06 5.46 4.32
N THR A 67 12.61 4.25 4.24
CA THR A 67 13.27 3.57 5.36
C THR A 67 14.59 4.20 5.79
N ASP A 68 15.14 5.13 4.99
CA ASP A 68 16.31 5.95 5.31
C ASP A 68 15.90 7.33 5.89
N ASP A 69 14.61 7.50 6.24
CA ASP A 69 14.00 8.74 6.74
C ASP A 69 14.09 9.92 5.75
N ASN A 70 14.18 9.66 4.45
CA ASN A 70 13.98 10.68 3.43
C ASN A 70 12.48 10.93 3.22
N VAL A 71 12.08 12.20 3.34
CA VAL A 71 10.70 12.63 3.17
C VAL A 71 10.50 13.27 1.79
N TYR A 72 9.53 12.77 1.04
CA TYR A 72 9.17 13.20 -0.30
C TYR A 72 7.84 13.95 -0.28
N PHE A 73 7.80 15.10 -0.96
CA PHE A 73 6.61 15.94 -1.01
C PHE A 73 6.60 16.86 -2.23
N GLY A 74 5.40 17.20 -2.70
CA GLY A 74 5.23 18.26 -3.70
C GLY A 74 5.41 19.64 -3.06
N GLY A 75 5.64 20.67 -3.86
CA GLY A 75 5.67 22.04 -3.34
C GLY A 75 6.28 23.06 -4.29
N GLY A 76 6.59 24.25 -3.76
CA GLY A 76 7.30 25.32 -4.45
C GLY A 76 6.78 26.73 -4.11
N GLY A 77 7.42 27.75 -4.67
CA GLY A 77 7.04 29.16 -4.50
C GLY A 77 5.83 29.59 -5.33
N GLY A 78 4.74 30.02 -4.67
CA GLY A 78 3.55 30.56 -5.35
C GLY A 78 2.88 29.59 -6.34
N ARG A 79 2.09 30.13 -7.29
CA ARG A 79 1.28 29.31 -8.24
C ARG A 79 2.08 28.54 -9.29
N ASN A 80 3.35 28.88 -9.48
CA ASN A 80 4.22 28.30 -10.51
C ASN A 80 5.40 27.52 -9.91
N GLY A 81 5.54 27.50 -8.59
CA GLY A 81 6.51 26.65 -7.91
C GLY A 81 5.97 25.23 -7.88
N ASN A 82 6.24 24.50 -8.96
CA ASN A 82 5.65 23.20 -9.24
C ASN A 82 6.76 22.15 -9.22
N GLY A 83 7.11 21.68 -8.02
CA GLY A 83 8.23 20.78 -7.82
C GLY A 83 7.91 19.55 -6.98
N LEU A 84 8.80 18.57 -7.08
CA LEU A 84 8.93 17.44 -6.15
C LEU A 84 10.25 17.59 -5.39
N PHE A 85 10.18 17.49 -4.08
CA PHE A 85 11.31 17.68 -3.17
C PHE A 85 11.58 16.44 -2.36
N ARG A 86 12.84 16.30 -1.94
CA ARG A 86 13.28 15.33 -0.93
C ARG A 86 13.95 16.08 0.20
N LEU A 87 13.49 15.84 1.41
CA LEU A 87 14.16 16.23 2.65
C LEU A 87 14.83 15.00 3.23
N ALA A 88 16.16 14.97 3.24
CA ALA A 88 16.90 13.88 3.86
C ALA A 88 16.83 13.94 5.39
N ALA A 89 17.13 12.82 6.06
CA ALA A 89 17.13 12.70 7.51
C ALA A 89 18.01 13.76 8.22
N ASP A 90 19.11 14.17 7.58
CA ASP A 90 20.03 15.20 8.08
C ASP A 90 19.54 16.64 7.88
N GLY A 91 18.34 16.82 7.32
CA GLY A 91 17.73 18.11 7.04
C GLY A 91 18.14 18.73 5.70
N THR A 92 18.83 17.99 4.83
CA THR A 92 19.15 18.46 3.46
C THR A 92 17.92 18.41 2.57
N LEU A 93 17.45 19.58 2.13
CA LEU A 93 16.35 19.74 1.18
C LEU A 93 16.91 19.88 -0.24
N VAL A 94 16.41 19.04 -1.16
CA VAL A 94 16.76 19.10 -2.59
C VAL A 94 15.52 19.05 -3.46
N ARG A 95 15.59 19.70 -4.63
CA ARG A 95 14.56 19.59 -5.68
C ARG A 95 14.89 18.40 -6.57
N LEU A 96 14.02 17.40 -6.61
CA LEU A 96 14.18 16.25 -7.50
C LEU A 96 13.67 16.58 -8.91
N VAL A 97 12.48 17.16 -8.99
CA VAL A 97 11.80 17.49 -10.25
C VAL A 97 11.32 18.93 -10.23
N GLU A 98 11.56 19.65 -11.32
CA GLU A 98 10.91 20.90 -11.67
C GLU A 98 9.90 20.62 -12.80
N PHE A 99 8.61 20.58 -12.45
CA PHE A 99 7.56 20.22 -13.40
C PHE A 99 7.24 21.35 -14.38
N GLU A 100 7.59 22.60 -14.08
CA GLU A 100 7.50 23.71 -15.04
C GLU A 100 8.33 23.44 -16.30
N ASN A 101 9.38 22.62 -16.21
CA ASN A 101 10.16 22.21 -17.39
C ASN A 101 9.35 21.37 -18.40
N TYR A 102 8.18 20.87 -18.01
CA TYR A 102 7.27 20.09 -18.84
C TYR A 102 5.98 20.85 -19.21
N ALA A 103 5.95 22.16 -18.97
CA ALA A 103 4.85 23.03 -19.37
C ALA A 103 4.97 23.43 -20.85
N GLU A 104 3.85 23.34 -21.57
CA GLU A 104 3.71 23.80 -22.95
C GLU A 104 2.59 24.84 -23.05
N GLY A 105 2.84 25.94 -23.77
CA GLY A 105 1.86 27.03 -23.92
C GLY A 105 2.10 28.18 -22.95
N SER A 106 1.08 28.99 -22.69
CA SER A 106 1.20 30.16 -21.81
C SER A 106 -0.15 30.55 -21.19
N GLY A 107 -0.14 30.99 -19.93
CA GLY A 107 -1.34 31.44 -19.23
C GLY A 107 -2.39 30.32 -19.12
N ASN A 108 -3.66 30.64 -19.37
CA ASN A 108 -4.76 29.67 -19.24
C ASN A 108 -4.74 28.54 -20.29
N SER A 109 -3.88 28.61 -21.31
CA SER A 109 -3.73 27.55 -22.31
C SER A 109 -2.57 26.60 -22.00
N THR A 110 -1.93 26.73 -20.83
CA THR A 110 -0.76 25.93 -20.47
C THR A 110 -1.19 24.49 -20.21
N VAL A 111 -0.46 23.55 -20.80
CA VAL A 111 -0.62 22.10 -20.59
C VAL A 111 0.65 21.57 -19.96
N TYR A 112 0.52 20.85 -18.85
CA TYR A 112 1.66 20.26 -18.15
C TYR A 112 1.78 18.79 -18.51
N LYS A 113 2.67 18.45 -19.44
CA LYS A 113 2.76 17.10 -20.03
C LYS A 113 3.07 15.99 -19.01
N LYS A 114 3.67 16.35 -17.88
CA LYS A 114 3.94 15.43 -16.75
C LYS A 114 3.19 15.79 -15.47
N GLY A 115 2.19 16.66 -15.56
CA GLY A 115 1.50 17.25 -14.41
C GLY A 115 2.24 18.43 -13.77
N GLN A 116 1.57 19.10 -12.83
CA GLN A 116 2.08 20.32 -12.18
C GLN A 116 2.84 20.03 -10.89
N TYR A 117 2.18 19.50 -9.87
CA TYR A 117 2.86 19.11 -8.64
C TYR A 117 2.18 17.89 -8.01
N PRO A 118 2.91 17.09 -7.21
CA PRO A 118 2.35 15.92 -6.57
C PRO A 118 1.26 16.28 -5.55
N ALA A 119 0.10 15.64 -5.65
CA ALA A 119 -0.97 15.68 -4.65
C ALA A 119 -0.83 14.57 -3.60
N ALA A 120 -0.29 13.42 -4.00
CA ALA A 120 0.04 12.32 -3.11
C ALA A 120 1.23 11.55 -3.66
N LEU A 121 2.03 11.01 -2.75
CA LEU A 121 3.25 10.27 -3.03
C LEU A 121 3.26 8.97 -2.24
N LEU A 122 3.96 7.98 -2.78
CA LEU A 122 4.12 6.66 -2.19
C LEU A 122 5.48 6.12 -2.59
N VAL A 123 6.33 5.79 -1.62
CA VAL A 123 7.58 5.06 -1.84
C VAL A 123 7.30 3.56 -1.84
N ASP A 124 7.67 2.89 -2.92
CA ASP A 124 7.83 1.43 -2.98
C ASP A 124 9.31 1.11 -2.75
N GLU A 125 9.60 0.71 -1.52
CA GLU A 125 10.95 0.37 -1.05
C GLU A 125 11.55 -0.82 -1.79
N ALA A 126 10.75 -1.86 -1.99
CA ALA A 126 11.21 -3.12 -2.58
C ALA A 126 11.73 -2.90 -3.99
N ASN A 127 11.08 -1.99 -4.74
CA ASN A 127 11.45 -1.63 -6.10
C ASN A 127 12.24 -0.32 -6.20
N ARG A 128 12.56 0.33 -5.07
CA ARG A 128 13.17 1.67 -5.01
C ARG A 128 12.51 2.65 -5.98
N THR A 129 11.19 2.67 -5.98
CA THR A 129 10.39 3.47 -6.91
C THR A 129 9.52 4.42 -6.12
N LEU A 130 9.54 5.71 -6.49
CA LEU A 130 8.58 6.68 -5.97
C LEU A 130 7.43 6.79 -6.97
N TYR A 131 6.23 6.49 -6.52
CA TYR A 131 4.99 6.74 -7.24
C TYR A 131 4.35 8.04 -6.78
N GLY A 132 3.63 8.68 -7.68
CA GLY A 132 2.87 9.87 -7.33
C GLY A 132 1.75 10.18 -8.31
N ILE A 133 0.80 10.97 -7.82
CA ILE A 133 -0.24 11.55 -8.66
C ILE A 133 -0.07 13.07 -8.72
N ASN A 134 -0.03 13.63 -9.92
CA ASN A 134 0.10 15.06 -10.14
C ASN A 134 -1.23 15.71 -10.50
N VAL A 135 -1.39 16.95 -10.01
CA VAL A 135 -2.60 17.73 -10.19
C VAL A 135 -2.74 18.33 -11.59
N ARG A 136 -3.98 18.67 -11.92
CA ARG A 136 -4.37 19.71 -12.90
C ARG A 136 -4.95 20.90 -12.14
N ASP A 137 -4.11 21.87 -11.78
CA ASP A 137 -4.52 23.08 -11.08
C ASP A 137 -4.55 24.28 -12.03
N GLN A 138 -5.76 24.75 -12.36
CA GLN A 138 -6.02 25.95 -13.16
C GLN A 138 -5.28 25.98 -14.51
N SER A 139 -5.08 24.81 -15.13
CA SER A 139 -4.39 24.65 -16.41
C SER A 139 -5.31 24.05 -17.48
N ALA A 140 -4.91 24.14 -18.75
CA ALA A 140 -5.69 23.58 -19.85
C ALA A 140 -5.67 22.04 -19.84
N GLY A 141 -4.64 21.43 -19.27
CA GLY A 141 -4.48 19.98 -19.22
C GLY A 141 -3.26 19.57 -18.40
N ALA A 142 -3.30 18.36 -17.87
CA ALA A 142 -2.17 17.71 -17.22
C ALA A 142 -2.07 16.26 -17.71
N GLY A 143 -0.98 15.94 -18.41
CA GLY A 143 -0.76 14.66 -19.09
C GLY A 143 -0.93 14.72 -20.61
N ASP A 144 -1.01 13.53 -21.21
CA ASP A 144 -1.21 13.36 -22.64
C ASP A 144 -2.71 13.26 -22.96
N PRO A 145 -3.29 14.20 -23.74
CA PRO A 145 -4.68 14.08 -24.16
C PRO A 145 -4.89 12.98 -25.21
N GLU A 146 -3.84 12.43 -25.82
CA GLU A 146 -3.97 11.32 -26.75
C GLU A 146 -4.35 10.02 -26.02
N GLY A 147 -5.44 9.38 -26.45
CA GLY A 147 -5.92 8.13 -25.87
C GLY A 147 -7.00 8.28 -24.80
N LEU A 148 -7.41 9.51 -24.48
CA LEU A 148 -8.57 9.76 -23.63
C LEU A 148 -9.90 9.50 -24.38
N PRO A 149 -11.01 9.27 -23.66
CA PRO A 149 -12.34 9.18 -24.26
C PRO A 149 -12.70 10.42 -25.09
N ASP A 150 -13.52 10.23 -26.12
CA ASP A 150 -13.95 11.30 -27.02
C ASP A 150 -14.64 12.45 -26.24
N GLY A 151 -14.05 13.65 -26.32
CA GLY A 151 -14.57 14.85 -25.67
C GLY A 151 -14.10 15.06 -24.22
N ASP A 152 -13.25 14.17 -23.70
CA ASP A 152 -12.65 14.31 -22.37
C ASP A 152 -11.34 15.13 -22.41
N GLU A 153 -10.89 15.59 -21.24
CA GLU A 153 -9.70 16.41 -21.04
C GLU A 153 -8.69 15.69 -20.12
N SER A 154 -7.40 15.85 -20.39
CA SER A 154 -6.34 15.36 -19.50
C SER A 154 -6.38 16.10 -18.16
N ALA A 155 -6.45 15.36 -17.04
CA ALA A 155 -6.86 15.88 -15.73
C ALA A 155 -5.94 15.50 -14.57
N GLY A 156 -4.69 15.14 -14.87
CA GLY A 156 -3.72 14.70 -13.91
C GLY A 156 -2.91 13.54 -14.46
N THR A 157 -1.83 13.17 -13.77
CA THR A 157 -1.02 12.02 -14.19
C THR A 157 -0.66 11.15 -13.00
N LEU A 158 -0.64 9.84 -13.21
CA LEU A 158 0.08 8.89 -12.36
C LEU A 158 1.50 8.76 -12.93
N PHE A 159 2.51 8.90 -12.09
CA PHE A 159 3.91 8.85 -12.51
C PHE A 159 4.74 7.94 -11.60
N SER A 160 5.91 7.57 -12.09
CA SER A 160 6.98 6.96 -11.31
C SER A 160 8.32 7.64 -11.52
N ILE A 161 9.18 7.50 -10.50
CA ILE A 161 10.60 7.88 -10.49
C ILE A 161 11.41 6.69 -9.95
N ASP A 162 12.48 6.31 -10.63
CA ASP A 162 13.46 5.37 -10.10
C ASP A 162 14.34 6.12 -9.10
N LEU A 163 14.24 5.78 -7.81
CA LEU A 163 14.97 6.46 -6.74
C LEU A 163 16.49 6.22 -6.80
N SER A 164 16.95 5.33 -7.67
CA SER A 164 18.36 5.08 -7.89
C SER A 164 19.01 5.91 -8.98
N ASP A 165 18.21 6.63 -9.76
CA ASP A 165 18.64 7.54 -10.81
C ASP A 165 17.99 8.92 -10.61
N VAL A 166 18.22 9.49 -9.41
CA VAL A 166 17.69 10.81 -9.04
C VAL A 166 18.73 11.90 -9.19
N ALA A 167 18.33 13.01 -9.79
CA ALA A 167 19.06 14.26 -9.77
C ALA A 167 18.59 15.14 -8.60
N THR A 168 19.42 16.08 -8.17
CA THR A 168 19.10 17.00 -7.06
C THR A 168 18.96 18.46 -7.52
N ASP A 169 18.84 18.68 -8.83
CA ASP A 169 18.76 19.99 -9.48
C ASP A 169 17.43 20.21 -10.23
N GLY A 170 16.42 19.38 -9.95
CA GLY A 170 15.11 19.42 -10.62
C GLY A 170 15.03 18.67 -11.95
N THR A 171 16.10 17.99 -12.39
CA THR A 171 16.13 17.30 -13.69
C THR A 171 15.85 15.79 -13.64
N THR A 172 15.44 15.26 -12.49
CA THR A 172 15.16 13.82 -12.33
C THR A 172 14.16 13.32 -13.39
N PRO A 173 14.47 12.22 -14.09
CA PRO A 173 13.55 11.66 -15.07
C PRO A 173 12.23 11.19 -14.43
N VAL A 174 11.12 11.67 -14.98
CA VAL A 174 9.76 11.25 -14.60
C VAL A 174 9.14 10.38 -15.69
N THR A 175 8.59 9.23 -15.33
CA THR A 175 7.85 8.35 -16.24
C THR A 175 6.36 8.47 -15.99
N ILE A 176 5.57 8.74 -17.03
CA ILE A 176 4.11 8.75 -16.93
C ILE A 176 3.58 7.33 -17.10
N LEU A 177 2.77 6.91 -16.15
CA LEU A 177 2.14 5.59 -16.09
C LEU A 177 0.68 5.62 -16.57
N HIS A 178 -0.03 6.72 -16.26
CA HIS A 178 -1.41 6.95 -16.69
C HIS A 178 -1.70 8.45 -16.78
N THR A 179 -2.53 8.86 -17.75
CA THR A 179 -3.13 10.21 -17.79
C THR A 179 -4.60 10.08 -17.43
N PHE A 180 -5.03 10.83 -16.41
CA PHE A 180 -6.41 10.77 -15.95
C PHE A 180 -7.34 11.53 -16.89
N ALA A 181 -8.48 10.92 -17.21
CA ALA A 181 -9.55 11.55 -17.96
C ALA A 181 -10.48 12.32 -17.00
N LYS A 182 -10.71 13.61 -17.25
CA LYS A 182 -11.43 14.50 -16.32
C LYS A 182 -12.83 14.03 -15.98
N GLU A 183 -13.63 13.73 -17.00
CA GLU A 183 -15.04 13.39 -16.83
C GLU A 183 -15.22 11.90 -16.55
N ALA A 184 -14.44 11.04 -17.21
CA ALA A 184 -14.56 9.60 -17.03
C ALA A 184 -13.93 9.07 -15.74
N GLU A 185 -12.83 9.67 -15.27
CA GLU A 185 -12.01 9.13 -14.16
C GLU A 185 -11.86 10.13 -13.00
N GLY A 186 -12.31 11.37 -13.20
CA GLY A 186 -12.22 12.44 -12.20
C GLY A 186 -10.89 13.19 -12.21
N GLU A 187 -10.95 14.49 -11.95
CA GLU A 187 -9.79 15.37 -11.92
C GLU A 187 -8.93 15.14 -10.66
N ILE A 188 -7.61 15.23 -10.79
CA ILE A 188 -6.69 15.38 -9.66
C ILE A 188 -6.60 16.87 -9.34
N LYS A 189 -7.49 17.37 -8.47
CA LYS A 189 -7.47 18.78 -8.07
C LYS A 189 -6.34 19.08 -7.08
N GLY A 190 -5.72 20.24 -7.28
CA GLY A 190 -4.83 20.85 -6.31
C GLY A 190 -5.56 21.18 -5.01
N SER A 191 -4.97 20.78 -3.89
CA SER A 191 -5.44 21.11 -2.55
C SER A 191 -4.26 21.01 -1.59
N ASP A 192 -4.08 22.05 -0.77
CA ASP A 192 -3.03 22.09 0.25
C ASP A 192 -3.32 21.13 1.43
N SER A 193 -4.47 20.43 1.40
CA SER A 193 -5.00 19.64 2.52
C SER A 193 -5.04 18.12 2.26
N GLY A 194 -4.21 17.62 1.33
CA GLY A 194 -4.00 16.17 1.16
C GLY A 194 -5.25 15.40 0.72
N GLN A 195 -6.08 16.01 -0.13
CA GLN A 195 -7.37 15.46 -0.55
C GLN A 195 -7.24 14.11 -1.26
N GLN A 196 -6.21 13.97 -2.10
CA GLN A 196 -5.99 12.77 -2.89
C GLN A 196 -5.10 11.80 -2.14
N ALA A 197 -5.30 10.51 -2.37
CA ALA A 197 -4.55 9.46 -1.73
C ALA A 197 -3.95 8.48 -2.73
N LEU A 198 -2.88 7.83 -2.30
CA LEU A 198 -2.23 6.74 -2.98
C LEU A 198 -1.79 5.73 -1.91
N VAL A 199 -2.05 4.45 -2.12
CA VAL A 199 -1.67 3.35 -1.24
C VAL A 199 -1.26 2.13 -2.07
N GLN A 200 -0.31 1.36 -1.57
CA GLN A 200 0.16 0.12 -2.21
C GLN A 200 -0.51 -1.10 -1.58
N VAL A 201 -0.91 -2.06 -2.40
CA VAL A 201 -1.41 -3.38 -2.00
C VAL A 201 -0.68 -4.43 -2.84
N GLY A 202 0.38 -5.01 -2.29
CA GLY A 202 1.28 -5.88 -3.05
C GLY A 202 1.84 -5.16 -4.28
N ASP A 203 1.64 -5.73 -5.47
CA ASP A 203 2.07 -5.14 -6.75
C ASP A 203 1.10 -4.09 -7.30
N TRP A 204 -0.01 -3.80 -6.62
CA TRP A 204 -1.04 -2.88 -7.09
C TRP A 204 -0.99 -1.55 -6.36
N LEU A 205 -1.29 -0.49 -7.12
CA LEU A 205 -1.54 0.84 -6.60
C LEU A 205 -3.04 1.07 -6.55
N TYR A 206 -3.52 1.61 -5.43
CA TYR A 206 -4.86 2.13 -5.28
C TYR A 206 -4.77 3.61 -4.97
N GLY A 207 -5.65 4.41 -5.58
CA GLY A 207 -5.66 5.84 -5.32
C GLY A 207 -6.99 6.47 -5.62
N THR A 208 -7.06 7.77 -5.35
CA THR A 208 -8.29 8.54 -5.53
C THR A 208 -8.10 9.68 -6.52
N THR A 209 -9.18 10.02 -7.21
CA THR A 209 -9.38 11.32 -7.84
C THR A 209 -10.46 12.08 -7.07
N THR A 210 -10.89 13.27 -7.53
CA THR A 210 -11.99 13.97 -6.85
C THR A 210 -13.31 13.22 -6.80
N THR A 211 -13.52 12.23 -7.66
CA THR A 211 -14.82 11.55 -7.84
C THR A 211 -14.68 10.04 -8.01
N ALA A 212 -13.47 9.48 -7.96
CA ALA A 212 -13.28 8.05 -8.16
C ALA A 212 -12.22 7.47 -7.23
N LEU A 213 -12.36 6.17 -7.00
CA LEU A 213 -11.33 5.28 -6.50
C LEU A 213 -10.89 4.40 -7.67
N TRP A 214 -9.59 4.25 -7.86
CA TRP A 214 -9.01 3.53 -8.98
C TRP A 214 -7.91 2.59 -8.52
N ARG A 215 -7.58 1.61 -9.37
CA ARG A 215 -6.43 0.72 -9.22
C ARG A 215 -5.58 0.69 -10.47
N PHE A 216 -4.29 0.38 -10.30
CA PHE A 216 -3.33 0.25 -11.39
C PHE A 216 -2.22 -0.74 -11.00
N LYS A 217 -1.80 -1.60 -11.93
CA LYS A 217 -0.64 -2.48 -11.76
C LYS A 217 0.54 -1.96 -12.58
N PRO A 218 1.58 -1.39 -11.95
CA PRO A 218 2.81 -1.00 -12.64
C PRO A 218 3.39 -2.12 -13.50
N GLY A 219 3.94 -1.74 -14.66
CA GLY A 219 4.49 -2.70 -15.63
C GLY A 219 3.46 -3.55 -16.39
N THR A 220 2.16 -3.40 -16.13
CA THR A 220 1.08 -4.11 -16.83
C THR A 220 0.22 -3.11 -17.62
N PRO A 221 0.47 -2.91 -18.93
CA PRO A 221 -0.29 -1.97 -19.74
C PRO A 221 -1.79 -2.29 -19.74
N GLY A 222 -2.63 -1.26 -19.61
CA GLY A 222 -4.09 -1.42 -19.58
C GLY A 222 -4.65 -2.03 -18.29
N SER A 223 -3.85 -2.11 -17.22
CA SER A 223 -4.30 -2.59 -15.90
C SER A 223 -5.12 -1.55 -15.12
N PHE A 224 -5.13 -0.29 -15.57
CA PHE A 224 -5.93 0.76 -14.95
C PHE A 224 -7.41 0.39 -14.98
N ALA A 225 -8.07 0.52 -13.82
CA ALA A 225 -9.51 0.38 -13.71
C ALA A 225 -10.05 1.26 -12.58
N LEU A 226 -11.26 1.80 -12.77
CA LEU A 226 -12.01 2.35 -11.66
C LEU A 226 -12.54 1.21 -10.79
N VAL A 227 -12.33 1.33 -9.49
CA VAL A 227 -12.90 0.44 -8.48
C VAL A 227 -14.29 0.96 -8.09
N HIS A 228 -14.40 2.29 -7.95
CA HIS A 228 -15.66 2.94 -7.57
C HIS A 228 -15.73 4.37 -8.10
N THR A 229 -16.94 4.85 -8.40
CA THR A 229 -17.21 6.26 -8.75
C THR A 229 -18.20 6.83 -7.75
N PHE A 230 -17.81 7.90 -7.06
CA PHE A 230 -18.61 8.57 -6.05
C PHE A 230 -19.63 9.51 -6.71
N ALA A 231 -20.87 9.50 -6.25
CA ALA A 231 -21.91 10.35 -6.81
C ALA A 231 -22.99 10.72 -5.78
N GLU A 232 -23.58 11.92 -5.93
CA GLU A 232 -24.65 12.41 -5.04
C GLU A 232 -25.83 11.42 -4.94
N GLU A 233 -26.18 10.74 -6.03
CA GLU A 233 -27.31 9.80 -6.09
C GLU A 233 -27.06 8.47 -5.35
N GLN A 234 -25.79 8.12 -5.11
CA GLN A 234 -25.40 6.86 -4.45
C GLN A 234 -25.34 6.98 -2.93
N ASP A 235 -25.46 8.22 -2.42
CA ASP A 235 -25.35 8.52 -0.99
C ASP A 235 -24.01 7.98 -0.42
N ASP A 236 -22.93 7.94 -1.20
CA ASP A 236 -21.67 7.28 -0.82
C ASP A 236 -20.53 8.27 -0.55
N GLY A 237 -20.89 9.54 -0.37
CA GLY A 237 -19.95 10.64 -0.49
C GLY A 237 -20.06 11.30 -1.87
N ILE A 238 -19.34 12.40 -2.09
CA ILE A 238 -19.11 12.91 -3.45
C ILE A 238 -17.62 13.07 -3.76
N THR A 239 -16.79 13.00 -2.73
CA THR A 239 -15.36 13.29 -2.86
C THR A 239 -14.60 12.46 -1.84
N PRO A 240 -13.84 11.43 -2.27
CA PRO A 240 -12.93 10.75 -1.38
C PRO A 240 -11.92 11.75 -0.82
N TRP A 241 -11.50 11.52 0.42
CA TRP A 241 -10.56 12.35 1.15
C TRP A 241 -9.53 11.46 1.83
N GLY A 242 -8.29 11.59 1.36
CA GLY A 242 -7.14 10.88 1.87
C GLY A 242 -6.70 11.33 3.27
N PRO A 243 -5.78 10.57 3.90
CA PRO A 243 -5.13 9.36 3.35
C PRO A 243 -6.03 8.12 3.31
N LEU A 244 -5.68 7.19 2.41
CA LEU A 244 -6.13 5.79 2.41
C LEU A 244 -5.20 4.95 3.29
N VAL A 245 -5.72 3.87 3.87
CA VAL A 245 -4.95 2.93 4.70
C VAL A 245 -5.16 1.52 4.19
N LEU A 246 -4.07 0.78 3.92
CA LEU A 246 -4.11 -0.67 3.85
C LEU A 246 -4.06 -1.20 5.30
N ALA A 247 -5.15 -1.81 5.75
CA ALA A 247 -5.23 -2.39 7.08
C ALA A 247 -4.68 -3.83 7.10
N ALA A 248 -4.45 -4.37 8.30
CA ALA A 248 -3.86 -5.68 8.52
C ALA A 248 -4.78 -6.84 8.13
N ASP A 249 -6.06 -6.58 7.85
CA ASP A 249 -6.99 -7.55 7.29
C ASP A 249 -6.84 -7.70 5.75
N GLY A 250 -5.93 -6.93 5.15
CA GLY A 250 -5.64 -6.97 3.71
C GLY A 250 -6.53 -6.06 2.87
N HIS A 251 -7.40 -5.25 3.48
CA HIS A 251 -8.32 -4.37 2.77
C HIS A 251 -7.89 -2.89 2.83
N VAL A 252 -8.37 -2.10 1.88
CA VAL A 252 -8.09 -0.65 1.83
C VAL A 252 -9.25 0.13 2.42
N TYR A 253 -8.97 1.02 3.36
CA TYR A 253 -9.95 1.85 4.05
C TYR A 253 -9.75 3.31 3.69
N GLY A 254 -10.84 4.05 3.62
CA GLY A 254 -10.81 5.46 3.29
C GLY A 254 -12.03 6.20 3.77
N THR A 255 -12.01 7.51 3.57
CA THR A 255 -13.17 8.36 3.87
C THR A 255 -13.58 9.13 2.64
N ALA A 256 -14.86 9.44 2.53
CA ALA A 256 -15.36 10.39 1.55
C ALA A 256 -16.21 11.45 2.23
N ARG A 257 -16.12 12.67 1.72
CA ARG A 257 -16.88 13.81 2.24
C ARG A 257 -18.25 13.91 1.60
N ARG A 258 -19.16 14.46 2.42
CA ARG A 258 -20.53 14.92 2.13
C ARG A 258 -21.51 13.81 1.76
N THR A 259 -22.59 13.70 2.52
CA THR A 259 -23.70 12.82 2.15
C THR A 259 -25.04 13.39 2.65
N VAL A 260 -25.63 14.37 1.95
CA VAL A 260 -26.87 15.01 2.43
C VAL A 260 -28.08 14.20 2.00
N THR A 261 -28.78 13.58 2.96
CA THR A 261 -30.03 12.84 2.75
C THR A 261 -31.23 13.83 2.67
N ALA A 262 -32.37 13.35 2.15
CA ALA A 262 -33.56 14.17 1.84
C ALA A 262 -34.07 14.99 3.06
N GLU A 263 -34.89 16.03 2.80
CA GLU A 263 -35.71 16.67 3.85
C GLU A 263 -36.44 15.53 4.60
N ASP A 264 -36.08 15.30 5.86
CA ASP A 264 -36.62 14.28 6.82
C ASP A 264 -35.71 13.08 7.17
N GLU A 265 -34.49 12.97 6.62
CA GLU A 265 -33.47 11.99 7.08
C GLU A 265 -32.31 12.70 7.81
N PRO A 266 -31.60 12.05 8.75
CA PRO A 266 -30.41 12.63 9.38
C PRO A 266 -29.38 13.00 8.31
N SER A 267 -28.98 14.27 8.25
CA SER A 267 -28.01 14.75 7.26
C SER A 267 -26.66 14.05 7.46
N GLY A 268 -26.25 13.23 6.49
CA GLY A 268 -24.94 12.61 6.49
C GLY A 268 -23.82 13.60 6.16
N ALA A 269 -22.70 13.47 6.86
CA ALA A 269 -21.58 14.41 6.80
C ALA A 269 -20.37 13.90 6.01
N GLY A 270 -20.50 12.67 5.50
CA GLY A 270 -19.50 11.89 4.80
C GLY A 270 -19.64 10.41 5.14
N VAL A 271 -18.75 9.59 4.60
CA VAL A 271 -18.72 8.15 4.86
C VAL A 271 -17.32 7.67 5.19
N LEU A 272 -17.27 6.58 5.96
CA LEU A 272 -16.15 5.65 6.03
C LEU A 272 -16.45 4.50 5.07
N PHE A 273 -15.49 4.17 4.23
CA PHE A 273 -15.62 3.07 3.28
C PHE A 273 -14.44 2.10 3.36
N ARG A 274 -14.67 0.92 2.79
CA ARG A 274 -13.66 -0.11 2.55
C ARG A 274 -13.71 -0.58 1.10
N VAL A 275 -12.54 -0.96 0.60
CA VAL A 275 -12.32 -1.71 -0.62
C VAL A 275 -11.90 -3.10 -0.22
N MET A 276 -12.78 -4.06 -0.45
CA MET A 276 -12.47 -5.47 -0.30
C MET A 276 -11.62 -5.89 -1.49
N ILE A 277 -10.34 -6.12 -1.23
CA ILE A 277 -9.36 -6.65 -2.17
C ILE A 277 -9.71 -8.10 -2.49
N GLY A 278 -10.00 -8.34 -3.77
CA GLY A 278 -10.40 -9.64 -4.28
C GLY A 278 -9.24 -10.65 -4.34
N GLN A 279 -9.57 -11.87 -4.76
CA GLN A 279 -8.59 -12.95 -4.91
C GLN A 279 -8.19 -13.18 -6.38
N ALA A 280 -8.87 -12.54 -7.34
CA ALA A 280 -8.48 -12.66 -8.74
C ALA A 280 -7.15 -11.94 -9.00
N ASP A 281 -6.27 -12.55 -9.80
CA ASP A 281 -4.94 -11.98 -10.13
C ASP A 281 -5.00 -10.55 -10.71
N ASN A 282 -6.10 -10.22 -11.40
CA ASN A 282 -6.36 -8.92 -12.01
C ASN A 282 -7.22 -7.98 -11.16
N HIS A 283 -7.57 -8.42 -9.94
CA HIS A 283 -8.40 -7.70 -8.98
C HIS A 283 -9.79 -7.32 -9.52
N SER A 284 -10.29 -8.02 -10.54
CA SER A 284 -11.61 -7.72 -11.13
C SER A 284 -12.79 -7.97 -10.18
N ASP A 285 -12.53 -8.65 -9.07
CA ASP A 285 -13.44 -8.97 -7.98
C ASP A 285 -13.23 -8.08 -6.74
N ASP A 286 -12.47 -6.97 -6.83
CA ASP A 286 -12.50 -5.97 -5.76
C ASP A 286 -13.89 -5.37 -5.62
N GLU A 287 -14.32 -5.13 -4.38
CA GLU A 287 -15.65 -4.60 -4.07
C GLU A 287 -15.57 -3.38 -3.15
N TYR A 288 -16.42 -2.38 -3.39
CA TYR A 288 -16.55 -1.19 -2.54
C TYR A 288 -17.72 -1.36 -1.55
N GLU A 289 -17.49 -0.96 -0.30
CA GLU A 289 -18.47 -1.05 0.78
C GLU A 289 -18.45 0.21 1.65
N ILE A 290 -19.64 0.72 1.99
CA ILE A 290 -19.80 1.78 3.00
C ILE A 290 -19.92 1.12 4.37
N LEU A 291 -19.02 1.47 5.29
CA LEU A 291 -19.01 0.94 6.65
C LEU A 291 -19.76 1.83 7.63
N HIS A 292 -19.64 3.16 7.45
CA HIS A 292 -20.26 4.12 8.35
C HIS A 292 -20.67 5.39 7.61
N ARG A 293 -21.80 5.98 8.03
CA ARG A 293 -22.30 7.27 7.56
C ARG A 293 -22.20 8.23 8.73
N PHE A 294 -21.40 9.28 8.57
CA PHE A 294 -21.15 10.24 9.64
C PHE A 294 -22.39 11.09 9.89
N ASP A 295 -22.78 11.21 11.15
CA ASP A 295 -23.77 12.19 11.60
C ASP A 295 -23.06 13.49 12.05
N VAL A 296 -23.52 14.64 11.56
CA VAL A 296 -22.86 15.93 11.85
C VAL A 296 -22.86 16.29 13.34
N GLU A 297 -23.90 15.93 14.10
CA GLU A 297 -24.02 16.29 15.51
C GLU A 297 -23.27 15.32 16.41
N ILE A 298 -23.23 14.03 16.04
CA ILE A 298 -22.66 12.95 16.85
C ILE A 298 -21.21 12.68 16.46
N ASP A 299 -20.97 12.38 15.19
CA ASP A 299 -19.67 11.93 14.69
C ASP A 299 -18.83 13.09 14.17
N GLY A 300 -19.46 14.20 13.78
CA GLY A 300 -18.82 15.30 13.07
C GLY A 300 -18.86 15.13 11.56
N ALA A 301 -18.27 16.10 10.86
CA ALA A 301 -18.42 16.32 9.43
C ALA A 301 -17.10 16.51 8.70
N PHE A 302 -17.11 16.14 7.41
CA PHE A 302 -15.94 16.23 6.53
C PHE A 302 -14.77 15.43 7.08
N PRO A 303 -14.86 14.09 7.07
CA PRO A 303 -13.74 13.25 7.44
C PRO A 303 -12.51 13.57 6.57
N VAL A 304 -11.32 13.42 7.15
CA VAL A 304 -10.05 13.85 6.55
C VAL A 304 -9.05 12.69 6.37
N GLY A 305 -9.58 11.49 6.13
CA GLY A 305 -8.81 10.26 5.95
C GLY A 305 -8.54 9.50 7.23
N LEU A 306 -7.68 8.50 7.12
CA LEU A 306 -7.39 7.52 8.18
C LEU A 306 -5.88 7.35 8.38
N THR A 307 -5.49 6.94 9.58
CA THR A 307 -4.17 6.39 9.87
C THR A 307 -4.30 5.04 10.57
N ALA A 308 -3.35 4.15 10.32
CA ALA A 308 -3.29 2.84 10.95
C ALA A 308 -2.80 2.96 12.40
N GLY A 309 -3.55 2.39 13.33
CA GLY A 309 -3.11 2.17 14.70
C GLY A 309 -2.53 0.77 14.92
N PRO A 310 -2.19 0.43 16.18
CA PRO A 310 -1.59 -0.86 16.52
C PRO A 310 -2.56 -2.01 16.33
N VAL A 311 -2.00 -3.19 16.07
CA VAL A 311 -2.72 -4.47 16.17
C VAL A 311 -2.57 -5.00 17.59
N VAL A 312 -3.69 -5.21 18.28
CA VAL A 312 -3.75 -5.76 19.64
C VAL A 312 -4.83 -6.84 19.67
N GLU A 313 -4.48 -8.05 20.13
CA GLU A 313 -5.43 -9.16 20.34
C GLU A 313 -6.33 -9.45 19.11
N GLN A 314 -5.75 -9.52 17.91
CA GLN A 314 -6.46 -9.77 16.63
C GLN A 314 -7.40 -8.64 16.18
N MET A 315 -7.25 -7.44 16.72
CA MET A 315 -7.94 -6.26 16.23
C MET A 315 -6.93 -5.18 15.87
N GLN A 316 -7.17 -4.48 14.77
CA GLN A 316 -6.47 -3.25 14.43
C GLN A 316 -7.40 -2.06 14.61
N THR A 317 -6.98 -1.06 15.39
CA THR A 317 -7.71 0.20 15.46
C THR A 317 -7.21 1.14 14.35
N LEU A 318 -8.11 1.68 13.55
CA LEU A 318 -7.84 2.78 12.62
C LEU A 318 -8.32 4.09 13.25
N TYR A 319 -7.55 5.17 13.08
CA TYR A 319 -7.89 6.48 13.62
C TYR A 319 -8.19 7.46 12.49
N GLY A 320 -9.15 8.35 12.71
CA GLY A 320 -9.45 9.44 11.79
C GLY A 320 -9.96 10.67 12.52
N ALA A 321 -10.19 11.73 11.74
CA ALA A 321 -10.71 12.99 12.26
C ALA A 321 -11.77 13.57 11.32
N THR A 322 -12.65 14.38 11.89
CA THR A 322 -13.59 15.22 11.15
C THR A 322 -13.20 16.70 11.31
N LYS A 323 -13.45 17.52 10.30
CA LYS A 323 -13.02 18.94 10.29
C LYS A 323 -14.00 19.87 11.03
N ARG A 324 -15.26 19.46 11.18
CA ARG A 324 -16.40 20.25 11.67
C ARG A 324 -17.40 19.36 12.41
N GLY A 325 -18.42 19.94 13.03
CA GLY A 325 -19.48 19.22 13.73
C GLY A 325 -19.01 18.62 15.07
N GLY A 326 -19.74 17.62 15.53
CA GLY A 326 -19.48 16.85 16.75
C GLY A 326 -20.19 17.40 17.99
N ASN A 327 -21.10 18.37 17.84
CA ASN A 327 -21.95 18.85 18.92
C ASN A 327 -23.41 18.88 18.52
N SER A 328 -24.29 18.66 19.51
CA SER A 328 -25.73 18.80 19.32
C SER A 328 -26.09 20.22 18.86
N GLY A 329 -26.90 20.33 17.80
CA GLY A 329 -27.26 21.58 17.14
C GLY A 329 -26.32 22.01 16.01
N ASP A 330 -25.20 21.31 15.79
CA ASP A 330 -24.38 21.51 14.59
C ASP A 330 -25.16 21.03 13.35
N ALA A 331 -25.09 21.80 12.26
CA ALA A 331 -25.82 21.49 11.04
C ALA A 331 -24.92 21.65 9.80
N LEU A 332 -25.29 20.96 8.72
CA LEU A 332 -24.70 21.12 7.40
C LEU A 332 -25.56 22.08 6.56
N ASN A 333 -25.01 23.21 6.15
CA ASN A 333 -25.61 24.09 5.15
C ASN A 333 -24.66 24.23 3.94
N THR A 334 -25.10 23.84 2.74
CA THR A 334 -24.39 24.19 1.49
C THR A 334 -22.87 23.86 1.47
N ASN A 335 -22.46 22.69 1.98
CA ASN A 335 -21.06 22.25 2.16
C ASN A 335 -20.26 22.93 3.29
N ASP A 336 -20.92 23.71 4.14
CA ASP A 336 -20.35 24.24 5.36
C ASP A 336 -21.02 23.54 6.56
N ALA A 337 -20.20 23.07 7.49
CA ALA A 337 -20.65 22.61 8.80
C ALA A 337 -20.10 23.56 9.86
N ASP A 338 -20.94 23.87 10.84
CA ASP A 338 -20.50 24.53 12.08
C ASP A 338 -19.82 23.51 13.01
N GLY A 339 -19.05 23.98 14.00
CA GLY A 339 -18.36 23.12 14.97
C GLY A 339 -16.87 22.90 14.72
N TYR A 340 -16.22 22.15 15.62
CA TYR A 340 -14.75 21.98 15.68
C TYR A 340 -14.25 20.64 15.14
N GLY A 341 -15.13 19.68 14.88
CA GLY A 341 -14.75 18.33 14.51
C GLY A 341 -14.47 17.43 15.71
N THR A 342 -14.25 16.16 15.41
CA THR A 342 -14.03 15.06 16.34
C THR A 342 -12.81 14.24 15.93
N LEU A 343 -12.28 13.47 16.87
CA LEU A 343 -11.46 12.30 16.56
C LEU A 343 -12.34 11.07 16.68
N PHE A 344 -12.19 10.14 15.74
CA PHE A 344 -12.90 8.86 15.78
C PHE A 344 -11.92 7.70 15.62
N ALA A 345 -12.36 6.52 16.06
CA ALA A 345 -11.62 5.28 15.95
C ALA A 345 -12.56 4.18 15.41
N VAL A 346 -11.99 3.26 14.65
CA VAL A 346 -12.70 2.13 14.05
C VAL A 346 -11.89 0.88 14.35
N ASP A 347 -12.49 -0.08 15.04
CA ASP A 347 -11.84 -1.36 15.31
C ASP A 347 -12.13 -2.34 14.16
N ILE A 348 -11.07 -2.84 13.55
CA ILE A 348 -11.09 -3.82 12.47
C ILE A 348 -10.70 -5.17 13.08
N GLU A 349 -11.64 -6.10 13.10
CA GLU A 349 -11.38 -7.48 13.49
C GLU A 349 -10.58 -8.18 12.38
N LEU A 350 -9.43 -8.73 12.73
CA LEU A 350 -8.55 -9.40 11.79
C LEU A 350 -8.98 -10.87 11.64
N PRO A 351 -8.90 -11.43 10.43
CA PRO A 351 -9.14 -12.86 10.25
C PRO A 351 -8.15 -13.65 11.10
N VAL A 352 -8.69 -14.62 11.84
CA VAL A 352 -7.91 -15.53 12.67
C VAL A 352 -7.14 -16.47 11.74
N THR A 353 -5.87 -16.20 11.48
CA THR A 353 -5.04 -17.09 10.66
C THR A 353 -4.49 -18.24 11.49
N ALA A 354 -4.68 -19.45 10.97
CA ALA A 354 -4.09 -20.64 11.55
C ALA A 354 -2.59 -20.72 11.23
N ASP A 355 -1.79 -21.06 12.23
CA ASP A 355 -0.37 -21.33 12.07
C ASP A 355 -0.09 -22.80 12.37
N ILE A 356 0.61 -23.47 11.45
CA ILE A 356 1.00 -24.88 11.57
C ILE A 356 2.52 -24.96 11.43
N GLN A 357 3.19 -25.18 12.56
CA GLN A 357 4.60 -25.53 12.57
C GLN A 357 4.72 -27.06 12.49
N LEU A 358 5.34 -27.57 11.43
CA LEU A 358 5.60 -29.00 11.24
C LEU A 358 7.06 -29.20 10.87
N SER A 359 7.76 -30.07 11.60
CA SER A 359 9.17 -30.37 11.39
C SER A 359 9.45 -31.85 11.52
N ALA A 360 10.55 -32.31 10.92
CA ALA A 360 11.05 -33.67 11.01
C ALA A 360 12.54 -33.63 11.41
N ASP A 361 12.94 -34.44 12.39
CA ASP A 361 14.34 -34.55 12.81
C ASP A 361 14.72 -36.02 13.09
N PRO A 362 15.71 -36.58 12.36
CA PRO A 362 16.39 -36.01 11.19
C PRO A 362 15.54 -36.07 9.90
N GLN A 363 15.79 -35.16 8.95
CA GLN A 363 15.14 -35.17 7.62
C GLN A 363 15.77 -36.14 6.63
N THR A 364 16.94 -36.69 6.95
CA THR A 364 17.60 -37.73 6.15
C THR A 364 17.96 -38.88 7.08
N ILE A 365 17.52 -40.09 6.74
CA ILE A 365 17.73 -41.31 7.51
C ILE A 365 18.16 -42.45 6.60
N THR A 366 18.83 -43.45 7.15
CA THR A 366 19.06 -44.72 6.45
C THR A 366 17.85 -45.63 6.64
N LEU A 367 17.55 -46.48 5.65
CA LEU A 367 16.46 -47.45 5.72
C LEU A 367 16.56 -48.31 7.00
N GLY A 368 15.50 -48.27 7.81
CA GLY A 368 15.43 -48.93 9.12
C GLY A 368 15.72 -48.02 10.32
N GLU A 369 16.21 -46.79 10.10
CA GLU A 369 16.24 -45.74 11.11
C GLU A 369 14.89 -45.02 11.20
N SER A 370 14.72 -44.21 12.25
CA SER A 370 13.47 -43.48 12.51
C SER A 370 13.72 -41.98 12.45
N THR A 371 12.71 -41.24 11.99
CA THR A 371 12.61 -39.78 12.09
C THR A 371 11.56 -39.43 13.14
N THR A 372 11.66 -38.25 13.76
CA THR A 372 10.64 -37.74 14.67
C THR A 372 9.98 -36.52 14.06
N LEU A 373 8.68 -36.62 13.78
CA LEU A 373 7.86 -35.45 13.46
C LEU A 373 7.49 -34.72 14.74
N THR A 374 7.57 -33.39 14.72
CA THR A 374 7.10 -32.52 15.80
C THR A 374 6.25 -31.41 15.21
N TRP A 375 5.09 -31.16 15.80
CA TRP A 375 4.18 -30.12 15.35
C TRP A 375 3.56 -29.32 16.49
N SER A 376 3.24 -28.07 16.18
CA SER A 376 2.41 -27.19 17.00
C SER A 376 1.50 -26.36 16.10
N VAL A 377 0.24 -26.29 16.47
CA VAL A 377 -0.84 -25.62 15.75
C VAL A 377 -1.46 -24.58 16.66
N SER A 378 -1.61 -23.37 16.15
CA SER A 378 -2.42 -22.32 16.79
C SER A 378 -3.54 -21.90 15.87
N ASN A 379 -4.67 -21.50 16.46
CA ASN A 379 -5.83 -20.96 15.74
C ASN A 379 -6.49 -21.92 14.72
N ALA A 380 -6.25 -23.22 14.88
CA ALA A 380 -6.93 -24.28 14.14
C ALA A 380 -7.12 -25.53 15.01
N ASP A 381 -8.19 -26.27 14.71
CA ASP A 381 -8.59 -27.51 15.36
C ASP A 381 -8.77 -28.64 14.32
N ASN A 382 -9.24 -29.80 14.75
CA ASN A 382 -9.59 -30.94 13.88
C ASN A 382 -8.44 -31.39 12.95
N CYS A 383 -7.21 -31.34 13.45
CA CYS A 383 -6.02 -31.71 12.69
C CYS A 383 -5.99 -33.20 12.33
N ALA A 384 -5.57 -33.50 11.10
CA ALA A 384 -5.34 -34.84 10.59
C ALA A 384 -4.05 -34.90 9.78
N GLY A 385 -3.27 -35.95 10.01
CA GLY A 385 -2.14 -36.30 9.16
C GLY A 385 -2.64 -36.88 7.83
N ASP A 386 -1.96 -36.51 6.74
CA ASP A 386 -2.15 -37.01 5.37
C ASP A 386 -0.81 -37.20 4.65
N GLY A 387 -0.79 -37.87 3.51
CA GLY A 387 0.43 -38.29 2.80
C GLY A 387 0.97 -39.60 3.36
N ASP A 388 2.24 -39.61 3.81
CA ASP A 388 2.95 -40.80 4.28
C ASP A 388 2.75 -41.12 5.78
N TRP A 389 1.82 -40.42 6.42
CA TRP A 389 1.32 -40.65 7.77
C TRP A 389 -0.19 -40.39 7.80
N GLY A 390 -0.86 -40.71 8.90
CA GLY A 390 -2.31 -40.60 8.94
C GLY A 390 -2.90 -40.44 10.33
N GLY A 391 -4.22 -40.22 10.34
CA GLY A 391 -5.04 -40.18 11.54
C GLY A 391 -5.16 -38.80 12.18
N ASN A 392 -6.06 -38.70 13.15
CA ASN A 392 -6.30 -37.46 13.88
C ASN A 392 -5.07 -37.09 14.72
N LYS A 393 -4.67 -35.82 14.68
CA LYS A 393 -3.56 -35.25 15.44
C LYS A 393 -4.13 -34.24 16.42
N ALA A 394 -3.53 -34.17 17.61
CA ALA A 394 -3.78 -33.05 18.52
C ALA A 394 -3.16 -31.77 17.96
N SER A 395 -3.56 -30.61 18.49
CA SER A 395 -3.01 -29.30 18.12
C SER A 395 -1.53 -29.14 18.47
N GLU A 396 -0.98 -30.02 19.31
CA GLU A 396 0.46 -30.14 19.54
C GLU A 396 0.83 -31.61 19.69
N GLY A 397 2.03 -32.01 19.26
CA GLY A 397 2.46 -33.38 19.41
C GLY A 397 3.80 -33.72 18.77
N SER A 398 4.19 -34.97 18.98
CA SER A 398 5.37 -35.58 18.37
C SER A 398 5.10 -37.05 18.07
N GLU A 399 5.58 -37.52 16.92
CA GLU A 399 5.42 -38.89 16.47
C GLU A 399 6.69 -39.40 15.78
N SER A 400 7.20 -40.54 16.25
CA SER A 400 8.35 -41.18 15.63
C SER A 400 7.88 -42.15 14.54
N LEU A 401 8.42 -41.99 13.34
CA LEU A 401 8.08 -42.76 12.15
C LEU A 401 9.31 -43.51 11.65
N THR A 402 9.10 -44.75 11.20
CA THR A 402 10.15 -45.60 10.59
C THR A 402 9.65 -46.01 9.21
N PRO A 403 10.00 -45.27 8.15
CA PRO A 403 9.53 -45.57 6.81
C PRO A 403 10.01 -46.96 6.36
N PRO A 404 9.15 -47.75 5.68
CA PRO A 404 9.45 -49.15 5.37
C PRO A 404 10.30 -49.36 4.11
N LEU A 405 10.53 -48.31 3.32
CA LEU A 405 11.24 -48.36 2.03
C LEU A 405 12.22 -47.17 1.93
N ASP A 406 13.23 -47.29 1.06
CA ASP A 406 14.05 -46.16 0.63
C ASP A 406 13.26 -45.26 -0.34
N GLY A 407 13.55 -43.95 -0.32
CA GLY A 407 12.84 -42.95 -1.11
C GLY A 407 12.46 -41.69 -0.32
N GLU A 408 11.63 -40.83 -0.94
CA GLU A 408 11.11 -39.62 -0.30
C GLU A 408 9.72 -39.87 0.26
N PHE A 409 9.49 -39.46 1.52
CA PHE A 409 8.20 -39.53 2.20
C PHE A 409 7.77 -38.12 2.58
N THR A 410 6.56 -37.73 2.20
CA THR A 410 5.97 -36.42 2.48
C THR A 410 4.86 -36.54 3.51
N TYR A 411 5.02 -35.81 4.60
CA TYR A 411 4.08 -35.77 5.72
C TYR A 411 3.33 -34.44 5.70
N ILE A 412 2.01 -34.49 5.58
CA ILE A 412 1.13 -33.31 5.52
C ILE A 412 0.31 -33.25 6.81
N LEU A 413 0.35 -32.14 7.54
CA LEU A 413 -0.57 -31.87 8.65
C LEU A 413 -1.63 -30.90 8.16
N GLY A 414 -2.89 -31.33 8.13
CA GLY A 414 -3.99 -30.45 7.75
C GLY A 414 -5.02 -30.29 8.84
N CYS A 415 -5.34 -29.03 9.17
CA CYS A 415 -6.25 -28.62 10.22
C CYS A 415 -7.39 -27.76 9.65
N THR A 416 -8.39 -27.46 10.48
CA THR A 416 -9.48 -26.54 10.16
C THR A 416 -9.35 -25.30 11.04
N ASP A 417 -9.24 -24.13 10.43
CA ASP A 417 -9.14 -22.86 11.17
C ASP A 417 -10.49 -22.41 11.76
N GLY A 418 -10.48 -21.30 12.49
CA GLY A 418 -11.68 -20.72 13.09
C GLY A 418 -12.74 -20.24 12.07
N GLY A 419 -12.37 -20.11 10.79
CA GLY A 419 -13.24 -19.73 9.67
C GLY A 419 -13.82 -20.93 8.89
N ASP A 420 -13.65 -22.16 9.41
CA ASP A 420 -14.01 -23.42 8.74
C ASP A 420 -13.22 -23.69 7.44
N GLU A 421 -12.09 -23.01 7.21
CA GLU A 421 -11.20 -23.27 6.08
C GLU A 421 -10.14 -24.32 6.42
N ARG A 422 -9.74 -25.12 5.42
CA ARG A 422 -8.72 -26.16 5.59
C ARG A 422 -7.32 -25.60 5.29
N VAL A 423 -6.47 -25.59 6.30
CA VAL A 423 -5.06 -25.16 6.23
C VAL A 423 -4.12 -26.36 6.36
N GLU A 424 -2.97 -26.33 5.66
CA GLU A 424 -2.03 -27.45 5.63
C GLU A 424 -0.55 -27.02 5.67
N ALA A 425 0.30 -27.80 6.34
CA ALA A 425 1.76 -27.72 6.26
C ALA A 425 2.33 -29.08 5.86
N SER A 426 3.52 -29.09 5.23
CA SER A 426 4.17 -30.34 4.82
C SER A 426 5.67 -30.36 5.08
N VAL A 427 6.21 -31.54 5.35
CA VAL A 427 7.65 -31.80 5.48
C VAL A 427 8.01 -33.10 4.75
N THR A 428 9.16 -33.11 4.07
CA THR A 428 9.66 -34.29 3.35
C THR A 428 10.87 -34.88 4.08
N VAL A 429 10.89 -36.21 4.20
CA VAL A 429 12.00 -36.99 4.76
C VAL A 429 12.56 -37.91 3.67
N THR A 430 13.89 -37.90 3.52
CA THR A 430 14.60 -38.76 2.56
C THR A 430 15.17 -39.98 3.28
N VAL A 431 14.88 -41.16 2.74
CA VAL A 431 15.36 -42.44 3.26
C VAL A 431 16.36 -43.04 2.28
N GLU A 432 17.61 -43.09 2.68
CA GLU A 432 18.70 -43.67 1.90
C GLU A 432 18.74 -45.21 2.09
N PRO A 433 19.06 -45.99 1.04
CA PRO A 433 19.13 -47.44 1.15
C PRO A 433 20.25 -47.89 2.10
N VAL A 434 20.07 -49.05 2.75
CA VAL A 434 21.14 -49.65 3.56
C VAL A 434 22.29 -50.06 2.65
N ASP A 435 23.45 -49.44 2.83
CA ASP A 435 24.66 -49.76 2.08
C ASP A 435 25.19 -51.14 2.54
N ASN A 436 24.65 -52.21 1.96
CA ASN A 436 25.11 -53.56 2.22
C ASN A 436 26.47 -53.76 1.53
N GLY A 437 27.53 -53.30 2.20
CA GLY A 437 28.93 -53.46 1.79
C GLY A 437 29.27 -54.93 1.54
N GLY A 438 29.08 -55.36 0.30
CA GLY A 438 29.45 -56.68 -0.20
C GLY A 438 30.96 -56.83 -0.25
N ASN A 439 31.50 -57.61 0.68
CA ASN A 439 32.85 -58.17 0.63
C ASN A 439 33.04 -59.01 -0.65
N GLY A 440 33.69 -58.44 -1.67
CA GLY A 440 34.18 -59.12 -2.86
C GLY A 440 35.69 -58.93 -3.01
N GLY A 441 36.48 -59.85 -2.45
CA GLY A 441 37.91 -59.94 -2.73
C GLY A 441 38.18 -60.41 -4.15
N GLY A 442 38.96 -59.64 -4.92
CA GLY A 442 39.40 -60.00 -6.27
C GLY A 442 40.43 -59.02 -6.81
N SER A 443 41.67 -59.46 -6.88
CA SER A 443 42.85 -58.72 -7.32
C SER A 443 42.84 -58.34 -8.81
N SER A 444 43.58 -57.26 -9.11
CA SER A 444 44.27 -56.90 -10.37
C SER A 444 43.53 -56.15 -11.47
N GLY A 445 44.13 -55.02 -11.89
CA GLY A 445 44.29 -54.70 -13.31
C GLY A 445 43.67 -53.39 -13.82
N GLY A 446 44.47 -52.32 -13.85
CA GLY A 446 44.62 -51.46 -15.04
C GLY A 446 43.49 -50.53 -15.49
N GLY A 447 43.67 -49.22 -15.26
CA GLY A 447 43.68 -48.15 -16.28
C GLY A 447 42.49 -47.91 -17.23
N GLY A 448 41.99 -46.66 -17.21
CA GLY A 448 41.11 -46.02 -18.22
C GLY A 448 39.63 -46.07 -17.81
N GLY A 449 38.81 -45.03 -17.82
CA GLY A 449 38.80 -43.75 -18.51
C GLY A 449 37.36 -43.53 -19.04
N GLY A 450 36.67 -42.46 -18.61
CA GLY A 450 35.33 -42.06 -19.08
C GLY A 450 34.17 -42.90 -18.50
N THR A 451 32.97 -42.40 -18.25
CA THR A 451 32.29 -41.17 -18.65
C THR A 451 31.23 -40.84 -17.59
N LEU A 452 31.14 -39.57 -17.19
CA LEU A 452 29.98 -39.01 -16.50
C LEU A 452 28.74 -39.19 -17.41
N SER A 453 27.81 -40.07 -17.06
CA SER A 453 26.53 -40.16 -17.77
C SER A 453 25.63 -39.01 -17.31
N LEU A 454 25.62 -37.97 -18.14
CA LEU A 454 24.64 -36.90 -18.24
C LEU A 454 23.23 -37.47 -18.48
N LEU A 455 22.54 -37.96 -17.45
CA LEU A 455 21.09 -38.13 -17.46
C LEU A 455 20.58 -37.93 -16.03
N TRP A 456 19.61 -37.02 -15.89
CA TRP A 456 19.05 -36.42 -14.66
C TRP A 456 19.70 -35.10 -14.20
N LEU A 457 19.64 -34.11 -15.08
CA LEU A 457 19.62 -32.69 -14.74
C LEU A 457 18.51 -32.04 -15.57
N SER A 458 17.27 -32.19 -15.11
CA SER A 458 16.12 -31.40 -15.58
C SER A 458 14.89 -31.67 -14.72
N ALA A 459 14.59 -30.76 -13.80
CA ALA A 459 13.27 -30.17 -13.57
C ALA A 459 13.20 -29.52 -12.17
N LEU A 460 13.64 -28.26 -12.10
CA LEU A 460 13.26 -27.32 -11.05
C LEU A 460 12.58 -26.16 -11.76
N GLY A 461 11.34 -25.84 -11.38
CA GLY A 461 10.67 -24.59 -11.76
C GLY A 461 9.31 -24.73 -12.44
N PHE A 462 8.27 -24.48 -11.64
CA PHE A 462 6.93 -23.96 -11.98
C PHE A 462 5.91 -24.84 -12.73
N LEU A 463 4.83 -25.19 -12.03
CA LEU A 463 3.47 -24.68 -12.29
C LEU A 463 2.44 -25.28 -11.31
N ALA A 464 2.11 -24.52 -10.26
CA ALA A 464 0.84 -24.67 -9.57
C ALA A 464 -0.24 -23.95 -10.39
N ALA A 465 -0.95 -24.71 -11.23
CA ALA A 465 -2.18 -24.28 -11.86
C ALA A 465 -3.21 -25.41 -11.67
N ARG A 466 -3.98 -25.33 -10.58
CA ARG A 466 -5.00 -26.33 -10.24
C ARG A 466 -6.30 -26.00 -10.98
N ARG A 467 -6.55 -26.66 -12.11
CA ARG A 467 -7.90 -26.81 -12.67
C ARG A 467 -8.69 -27.80 -11.82
N ARG A 468 -9.73 -27.35 -11.11
CA ARG A 468 -10.81 -28.23 -10.61
C ARG A 468 -11.81 -28.48 -11.75
N ARG A 469 -12.00 -29.76 -12.10
CA ARG A 469 -13.16 -30.24 -12.87
C ARG A 469 -14.31 -30.45 -11.90
N ALA A 470 -15.43 -29.77 -12.14
CA ALA A 470 -16.73 -30.19 -11.62
C ALA A 470 -17.35 -31.24 -12.56
N VAL A 471 -17.87 -32.30 -11.95
CA VAL A 471 -18.63 -33.39 -12.56
C VAL A 471 -20.09 -32.95 -12.64
N ASN A 472 -20.71 -33.05 -13.82
CA ASN A 472 -22.16 -32.93 -13.99
C ASN A 472 -22.81 -34.31 -14.00
N LEU A 473 -23.85 -34.46 -13.19
CA LEU A 473 -25.12 -35.06 -13.58
C LEU A 473 -26.23 -34.06 -13.24
#